data_AF-A0AA91FFT6-F1
#
_entry.id   AF-A0AA91FFT6-F1
#
_cell.length_a   1.000
_cell.length_b   1.000
_cell.length_c   1.000
_cell.angle_alpha   90.00
_cell.angle_beta   90.00
_cell.angle_gamma   90.00
#
_symmetry.space_group_name_H-M   'P 1'
#
loop_
_entity.id
_entity.type
_entity.pdbx_description
1 polymer ?
#
loop_
_entity_poly.entity_id
_entity_poly.type
_entity_poly.pdbx_seq_one_letter_code
_entity_poly.pdbx_strand_id
1 'polypeptide(L)'
;MMKRFAPKKTGRLAASIGYGFGEAPKGASLSTAANARAAKGETGLSVTMYAGGGEAFYARFQEFGTVDMSANPFFYPGFRFGKKRAKARLGRAIRNGAKKAFGK
;
A
#
# COMPACT_ATOMS: atom_id res chain seq x y z
N MET A 1 -6.68 -5.24 -2.74
CA MET A 1 -6.33 -6.67 -2.52
C MET A 1 -5.99 -6.92 -1.06
N MET A 2 -5.08 -6.13 -0.46
CA MET A 2 -4.76 -6.19 0.98
C MET A 2 -5.97 -6.20 1.92
N LYS A 3 -6.98 -5.33 1.68
CA LYS A 3 -8.25 -5.31 2.44
C LYS A 3 -9.03 -6.63 2.46
N ARG A 4 -8.82 -7.51 1.47
CA ARG A 4 -9.49 -8.82 1.41
C ARG A 4 -8.80 -9.88 2.26
N PHE A 5 -7.48 -9.77 2.42
CA PHE A 5 -6.69 -10.68 3.26
C PHE A 5 -6.68 -10.25 4.73
N ALA A 6 -7.00 -8.99 5.01
CA ALA A 6 -7.08 -8.50 6.38
C ALA A 6 -8.22 -9.22 7.15
N PRO A 7 -7.97 -9.70 8.38
CA PRO A 7 -9.01 -10.28 9.22
C PRO A 7 -10.11 -9.25 9.52
N LYS A 8 -11.36 -9.72 9.50
CA LYS A 8 -12.55 -8.85 9.53
C LYS A 8 -13.35 -8.91 10.83
N LYS A 9 -12.77 -9.39 11.94
CA LYS A 9 -13.49 -9.47 13.23
C LYS A 9 -14.17 -8.16 13.60
N THR A 10 -13.45 -7.04 13.51
CA THR A 10 -14.00 -5.68 13.71
C THR A 10 -13.98 -4.84 12.44
N GLY A 11 -13.31 -5.30 11.38
CA GLY A 11 -13.12 -4.55 10.13
C GLY A 11 -12.16 -3.35 10.20
N ARG A 12 -11.75 -2.94 11.41
CA ARG A 12 -10.91 -1.76 11.66
C ARG A 12 -9.55 -1.84 10.99
N LEU A 13 -8.92 -3.02 11.02
CA LEU A 13 -7.67 -3.27 10.31
C LEU A 13 -7.82 -3.09 8.80
N ALA A 14 -8.89 -3.63 8.21
CA ALA A 14 -9.17 -3.47 6.78
C ALA A 14 -9.46 -2.00 6.41
N ALA A 15 -10.10 -1.25 7.30
CA ALA A 15 -10.36 0.18 7.13
C ALA A 15 -9.08 1.02 7.16
N SER A 16 -8.08 0.64 7.99
CA SER A 16 -6.80 1.35 8.10
C SER A 16 -5.89 1.25 6.87
N ILE A 17 -6.19 0.35 5.92
CA ILE A 17 -5.36 0.14 4.74
C ILE A 17 -5.65 1.25 3.72
N GLY A 18 -4.63 2.03 3.40
CA GLY A 18 -4.71 3.16 2.49
C GLY A 18 -3.53 3.28 1.55
N TYR A 19 -3.63 4.26 0.66
CA TYR A 19 -2.52 4.76 -0.14
C TYR A 19 -2.55 6.29 -0.16
N GLY A 20 -1.39 6.91 -0.27
CA GLY A 20 -1.21 8.36 -0.38
C GLY A 20 -0.01 8.70 -1.24
N PHE A 21 0.07 9.94 -1.68
CA PHE A 21 1.28 10.48 -2.29
C PHE A 21 2.21 10.98 -1.19
N GLY A 22 3.52 10.72 -1.31
CA GLY A 22 4.49 11.08 -0.28
C GLY A 22 4.59 10.07 0.86
N GLU A 23 4.81 10.53 2.08
CA GLU A 23 5.06 9.66 3.24
C GLU A 23 3.79 9.00 3.81
N ALA A 24 3.99 7.88 4.51
CA ALA A 24 2.89 7.24 5.23
C ALA A 24 2.42 8.13 6.39
N PRO A 25 1.11 8.15 6.71
CA PRO A 25 0.60 8.91 7.84
C PRO A 25 1.24 8.45 9.15
N LYS A 26 1.41 9.40 10.08
CA LYS A 26 1.97 9.13 11.40
C LYS A 26 1.18 8.03 12.11
N GLY A 27 1.90 7.07 12.68
CA GLY A 27 1.31 5.92 13.38
C GLY A 27 1.01 4.71 12.49
N ALA A 28 1.15 4.79 11.16
CA ALA A 28 1.10 3.60 10.32
C ALA A 28 2.25 2.64 10.67
N SER A 29 1.91 1.43 11.09
CA SER A 29 2.90 0.44 11.53
C SER A 29 3.47 -0.40 10.38
N LEU A 30 2.79 -0.39 9.23
CA LEU A 30 3.21 -1.03 7.99
C LEU A 30 3.15 0.00 6.87
N SER A 31 4.24 0.11 6.11
CA SER A 31 4.28 0.98 4.93
C SER A 31 5.20 0.40 3.85
N THR A 32 4.89 0.70 2.60
CA THR A 32 5.74 0.37 1.46
C THR A 32 5.47 1.30 0.29
N ALA A 33 6.55 1.76 -0.35
CA ALA A 33 6.44 2.53 -1.58
C ALA A 33 6.18 1.61 -2.78
N ALA A 34 5.15 1.92 -3.58
CA ALA A 34 4.88 1.21 -4.82
C ALA A 34 6.04 1.38 -5.83
N ASN A 35 6.69 2.55 -5.80
CA ASN A 35 7.83 2.92 -6.63
C ASN A 35 9.03 3.32 -5.75
N ALA A 36 9.76 2.35 -5.20
CA ALA A 36 10.97 2.62 -4.39
C ALA A 36 12.03 3.48 -5.10
N ARG A 37 12.14 3.41 -6.44
CA ARG A 37 13.05 4.26 -7.22
C ARG A 37 12.57 5.73 -7.35
N ALA A 38 11.25 5.98 -7.34
CA ALA A 38 10.70 7.33 -7.39
C ALA A 38 10.71 7.99 -6.00
N ALA A 39 10.74 7.21 -4.92
CA ALA A 39 10.83 7.71 -3.54
C ALA A 39 12.17 8.42 -3.23
N LYS A 40 13.20 8.25 -4.07
CA LYS A 40 14.47 8.99 -4.00
C LYS A 40 14.50 10.26 -4.84
N GLY A 41 13.49 10.51 -5.67
CA GLY A 41 13.39 11.72 -6.48
C GLY A 41 12.54 12.77 -5.76
N GLU A 42 13.04 13.99 -5.67
CA GLU A 42 12.40 15.16 -5.02
C GLU A 42 10.99 15.51 -5.53
N THR A 43 10.52 14.85 -6.58
CA THR A 43 9.28 15.21 -7.28
C THR A 43 7.99 14.73 -6.60
N GLY A 44 8.04 14.08 -5.43
CA GLY A 44 6.83 13.68 -4.69
C GLY A 44 5.96 12.63 -5.40
N LEU A 45 6.47 12.02 -6.49
CA LEU A 45 5.76 11.04 -7.32
C LEU A 45 5.83 9.61 -6.78
N SER A 46 5.99 9.45 -5.46
CA SER A 46 5.92 8.17 -4.80
C SER A 46 4.50 7.93 -4.28
N VAL A 47 3.94 6.78 -4.64
CA VAL A 47 2.70 6.29 -4.02
C VAL A 47 3.11 5.38 -2.87
N THR A 48 2.81 5.81 -1.66
CA THR A 48 3.05 5.03 -0.44
C THR A 48 1.76 4.33 -0.04
N MET A 49 1.86 3.02 0.15
CA MET A 49 0.79 2.20 0.70
C MET A 49 1.08 2.01 2.18
N TYR A 50 0.05 2.03 3.01
CA TYR A 50 0.20 1.91 4.46
C TYR A 50 -0.95 1.12 5.08
N ALA A 51 -0.71 0.59 6.28
CA ALA A 51 -1.70 -0.06 7.12
C ALA A 51 -1.36 0.12 8.60
N GLY A 52 -2.41 0.13 9.43
CA GLY A 52 -2.30 0.34 10.87
C GLY A 52 -2.36 1.81 11.29
N GLY A 53 -2.17 2.04 12.58
CA GLY A 53 -2.32 3.35 13.23
C GLY A 53 -3.63 3.49 13.98
N GLY A 54 -3.64 4.39 14.99
CA GLY A 54 -4.77 4.57 15.90
C GLY A 54 -5.29 3.25 16.45
N GLU A 55 -6.57 2.99 16.23
CA GLU A 55 -7.28 1.79 16.68
C GLU A 55 -6.93 0.51 15.87
N ALA A 56 -5.97 0.58 14.94
CA ALA A 56 -5.37 -0.54 14.21
C ALA A 56 -3.85 -0.66 14.48
N PHE A 57 -3.38 -0.23 15.65
CA PHE A 57 -1.97 -0.35 16.08
C PHE A 57 -1.43 -1.79 15.97
N TYR A 58 -2.30 -2.79 16.13
CA TYR A 58 -1.97 -4.21 16.07
C TYR A 58 -1.69 -4.75 14.65
N ALA A 59 -1.75 -3.91 13.62
CA ALA A 59 -1.52 -4.33 12.24
C ALA A 59 -0.17 -5.04 12.05
N ARG A 60 0.90 -4.57 12.71
CA ARG A 60 2.23 -5.19 12.64
C ARG A 60 2.27 -6.57 13.31
N PHE A 61 1.62 -6.71 14.47
CA PHE A 61 1.51 -7.99 15.17
C PHE A 61 0.70 -8.99 14.35
N GLN A 62 -0.35 -8.52 13.66
CA GLN A 62 -1.12 -9.37 12.77
C GLN A 62 -0.29 -9.87 11.58
N GLU A 63 0.50 -9.00 10.95
CA GLU A 63 1.30 -9.33 9.76
C GLU A 63 2.42 -10.34 10.06
N PHE A 64 3.14 -10.16 11.17
CA PHE A 64 4.34 -10.95 11.48
C PHE A 64 4.13 -12.01 12.57
N GLY A 65 3.00 -11.97 13.28
CA GLY A 65 2.78 -12.78 14.47
C GLY A 65 3.42 -12.19 15.72
N THR A 66 3.15 -12.82 16.84
CA THR A 66 3.75 -12.57 18.16
C THR A 66 4.18 -13.91 18.77
N VAL A 67 4.73 -13.89 19.99
CA VAL A 67 5.11 -15.12 20.70
C VAL A 67 3.92 -16.10 20.80
N ASP A 68 2.74 -15.59 21.18
CA ASP A 68 1.54 -16.42 21.39
C ASP A 68 0.57 -16.45 20.20
N MET A 69 0.93 -15.88 19.05
CA MET A 69 0.02 -15.78 17.89
C MET A 69 0.78 -15.97 16.58
N SER A 70 0.37 -16.96 15.78
CA SER A 70 0.91 -17.17 14.44
C SER A 70 0.66 -15.97 13.50
N ALA A 71 1.57 -15.77 12.55
CA ALA A 71 1.45 -14.71 11.55
C ALA A 71 0.23 -14.90 10.65
N ASN A 72 -0.51 -13.81 10.39
CA ASN A 72 -1.58 -13.76 9.40
C ASN A 72 -1.32 -12.62 8.41
N PRO A 73 -0.41 -12.84 7.46
CA PRO A 73 0.08 -11.78 6.58
C PRO A 73 -1.00 -11.36 5.57
N PHE A 74 -1.29 -10.07 5.52
CA PHE A 74 -2.32 -9.47 4.67
C PHE A 74 -1.76 -8.33 3.80
N PHE A 75 -0.75 -7.60 4.31
CA PHE A 75 -0.24 -6.38 3.71
C PHE A 75 0.78 -6.69 2.61
N TYR A 76 1.90 -7.34 2.94
CA TYR A 76 2.95 -7.60 1.96
C TYR A 76 2.55 -8.61 0.88
N PRO A 77 1.84 -9.72 1.18
CA PRO A 77 1.32 -10.60 0.14
C PRO A 77 0.37 -9.85 -0.81
N GLY A 78 -0.59 -9.10 -0.24
CA GLY A 78 -1.55 -8.31 -1.02
C GLY A 78 -0.89 -7.24 -1.89
N PHE A 79 0.17 -6.59 -1.39
CA PHE A 79 0.98 -5.66 -2.16
C PHE A 79 1.71 -6.35 -3.31
N ARG A 80 2.39 -7.48 -3.04
CA ARG A 80 3.19 -8.21 -4.05
C ARG A 80 2.33 -8.68 -5.22
N PHE A 81 1.15 -9.23 -4.96
CA PHE A 81 0.23 -9.63 -6.03
C PHE A 81 -0.30 -8.44 -6.83
N GLY A 82 -0.56 -7.30 -6.18
CA GLY A 82 -1.08 -6.10 -6.83
C GLY A 82 -0.04 -5.31 -7.63
N LYS A 83 1.24 -5.36 -7.23
CA LYS A 83 2.30 -4.46 -7.70
C LYS A 83 2.47 -4.46 -9.21
N LYS A 84 2.61 -5.63 -9.85
CA LYS A 84 2.82 -5.75 -11.31
C LYS A 84 1.64 -5.15 -12.09
N ARG A 85 0.41 -5.45 -11.67
CA ARG A 85 -0.81 -4.95 -12.29
C ARG A 85 -0.97 -3.44 -12.12
N ALA A 86 -0.67 -2.92 -10.92
CA ALA A 86 -0.70 -1.49 -10.64
C ALA A 86 0.32 -0.72 -11.51
N LYS A 87 1.57 -1.21 -11.59
CA LYS A 87 2.62 -0.62 -12.43
C LYS A 87 2.22 -0.58 -13.91
N ALA A 88 1.67 -1.68 -14.44
CA ALA A 88 1.22 -1.75 -15.82
C ALA A 88 0.09 -0.75 -16.13
N ARG A 89 -0.86 -0.60 -15.21
CA ARG A 89 -1.97 0.37 -15.32
C ARG A 89 -1.48 1.81 -15.27
N LEU A 90 -0.56 2.12 -14.35
CA LEU A 90 0.06 3.44 -14.25
C LEU A 90 0.81 3.80 -15.53
N GLY A 91 1.63 2.89 -16.06
CA GLY A 91 2.33 3.12 -17.33
C GLY A 91 1.38 3.35 -18.51
N ARG A 92 0.26 2.59 -18.57
CA ARG A 92 -0.78 2.82 -19.59
C ARG A 92 -1.47 4.17 -19.42
N ALA A 93 -1.76 4.59 -18.19
CA ALA A 93 -2.39 5.88 -17.91
C ALA A 93 -1.48 7.04 -18.34
N ILE A 94 -0.19 6.98 -17.98
CA ILE A 94 0.81 7.98 -18.41
C ILE A 94 0.89 8.04 -19.94
N ARG A 95 1.01 6.88 -20.62
CA ARG A 95 1.07 6.81 -22.08
C ARG A 95 -0.17 7.42 -22.74
N ASN A 96 -1.36 7.09 -22.24
CA ASN A 96 -2.61 7.61 -22.78
C ASN A 96 -2.76 9.12 -22.52
N GLY A 97 -2.32 9.59 -21.35
CA GLY A 97 -2.28 11.02 -21.03
C GLY A 97 -1.35 11.79 -21.97
N ALA A 98 -0.14 11.28 -22.19
CA ALA A 98 0.81 11.87 -23.13
C ALA A 98 0.25 11.93 -24.56
N LYS A 99 -0.36 10.85 -25.06
CA LYS A 99 -1.02 10.85 -26.38
C LYS A 99 -2.10 11.92 -26.51
N LYS A 100 -2.97 12.05 -25.49
CA LYS A 100 -4.01 13.07 -25.45
C LYS A 100 -3.43 14.49 -25.44
N ALA A 101 -2.37 14.72 -24.66
CA ALA A 101 -1.75 16.04 -24.53
C ALA A 101 -0.96 16.46 -25.78
N PHE A 102 -0.29 15.52 -26.45
CA PHE A 102 0.55 15.79 -27.61
C PHE A 102 -0.14 15.54 -28.97
N GLY A 103 -1.47 15.40 -28.98
CA GLY A 103 -2.26 15.44 -30.21
C GLY A 103 -1.87 14.42 -31.28
N LYS A 104 -1.57 13.18 -30.88
CA LYS A 104 -1.45 12.02 -31.79
C LYS A 104 -2.27 10.83 -31.33
#